data_AF-A0A4Q5VH10-F1
#
_entry.id   AF-A0A4Q5VH10-F1
#
_cell.length_a   1.000
_cell.length_b   1.000
_cell.length_c   1.000
_cell.angle_alpha   90.00
_cell.angle_beta   90.00
_cell.angle_gamma   90.00
#
_symmetry.space_group_name_H-M   'P 1'
#
loop_
_entity.id
_entity.type
_entity.pdbx_description
1 polymer ?
#
loop_
_entity_poly.entity_id
_entity_poly.type
_entity_poly.pdbx_seq_one_letter_code
_entity_poly.pdbx_strand_id
1 'polypeptide(L)'
;MDFLNKIIFVSKKLIMEDGKIYFDNYFVKVESINDDAMVVLKPDGEKENLPKDEDFYDEADEGLYELTDGSSFEDPDYIGEFLIYENDQAYEKYKDMH
;
A
#
# COMPACT_ATOMS: atom_id res chain seq x y z
N MET A 1 -10.22 -13.17 -1.94
CA MET A 1 -10.51 -11.96 -2.74
C MET A 1 -10.12 -12.15 -4.20
N ASP A 2 -10.87 -11.54 -5.13
CA ASP A 2 -10.41 -11.34 -6.50
C ASP A 2 -9.89 -9.90 -6.62
N PHE A 3 -8.56 -9.76 -6.66
CA PHE A 3 -7.90 -8.46 -6.79
C PHE A 3 -7.76 -8.01 -8.25
N LEU A 4 -8.01 -8.85 -9.25
CA LEU A 4 -7.67 -8.51 -10.63
C LEU A 4 -8.52 -7.32 -11.13
N ASN A 5 -7.86 -6.34 -11.77
CA ASN A 5 -8.46 -5.08 -12.26
C ASN A 5 -9.02 -4.15 -11.16
N LYS A 6 -8.78 -4.45 -9.89
CA LYS A 6 -9.24 -3.65 -8.75
C LYS A 6 -8.33 -2.45 -8.51
N ILE A 7 -8.92 -1.40 -7.93
CA ILE A 7 -8.21 -0.21 -7.49
C ILE A 7 -7.94 -0.34 -6.00
N ILE A 8 -6.69 -0.12 -5.61
CA ILE A 8 -6.26 -0.22 -4.23
C ILE A 8 -5.72 1.14 -3.81
N PHE A 9 -6.25 1.67 -2.71
CA PHE A 9 -5.62 2.74 -1.97
C PHE A 9 -4.50 2.14 -1.11
N VAL A 10 -3.26 2.43 -1.44
CA VAL A 10 -2.09 1.92 -0.74
C VAL A 10 -1.62 2.95 0.28
N SER A 11 -1.49 2.54 1.55
CA SER A 11 -0.87 3.34 2.60
C SER A 11 0.36 2.62 3.15
N LYS A 12 1.54 3.20 2.91
CA LYS A 12 2.81 2.67 3.40
C LYS A 12 3.34 3.53 4.52
N LYS A 13 3.46 2.95 5.70
CA LYS A 13 4.14 3.55 6.84
C LYS A 13 5.60 3.09 6.86
N LEU A 14 6.52 3.96 6.47
CA LEU A 14 7.96 3.73 6.52
C LEU A 14 8.53 4.23 7.86
N ILE A 15 9.17 3.34 8.62
CA ILE A 15 9.91 3.68 9.84
C ILE A 15 11.41 3.67 9.54
N MET A 16 12.04 4.84 9.67
CA MET A 16 13.48 5.03 9.50
C MET A 16 14.25 4.59 10.75
N GLU A 17 15.54 4.30 10.60
CA GLU A 17 16.44 3.93 11.70
C GLU A 17 16.48 4.97 12.83
N ASP A 18 16.42 6.26 12.46
CA ASP A 18 16.38 7.39 13.40
C ASP A 18 15.02 7.56 14.11
N GLY A 19 14.03 6.73 13.76
CA GLY A 19 12.68 6.75 14.34
C GLY A 19 11.72 7.70 13.66
N LYS A 20 12.12 8.41 12.60
CA LYS A 20 11.17 9.18 11.78
C LYS A 20 10.22 8.24 11.05
N ILE A 21 8.96 8.67 10.97
CA ILE A 21 7.89 7.96 10.30
C ILE A 21 7.49 8.76 9.07
N TYR A 22 7.47 8.09 7.91
CA TYR A 22 6.98 8.64 6.66
C TYR A 22 5.76 7.84 6.21
N PHE A 23 4.79 8.54 5.63
CA PHE A 23 3.63 7.93 5.00
C PHE A 23 3.72 8.17 3.50
N ASP A 24 3.66 7.10 2.74
CA ASP A 24 3.57 7.11 1.29
C ASP A 24 2.21 6.53 0.90
N ASN A 25 1.34 7.41 0.42
CA ASN A 25 -0.05 7.11 0.12
C ASN A 25 -0.26 7.31 -1.38
N TYR A 26 -0.83 6.33 -2.07
CA TYR A 26 -1.07 6.40 -3.51
C TYR A 26 -2.12 5.39 -3.96
N PHE A 27 -2.74 5.63 -5.11
CA PHE A 27 -3.67 4.69 -5.73
C PHE A 27 -2.96 3.83 -6.77
N VAL A 28 -3.32 2.56 -6.86
CA VAL A 28 -2.82 1.65 -7.89
C VAL A 28 -3.94 0.81 -8.48
N LYS A 29 -3.73 0.34 -9.71
CA LYS A 29 -4.59 -0.67 -10.34
C LYS A 29 -3.88 -2.02 -10.40
N VAL A 30 -4.57 -3.08 -10.02
CA VAL A 30 -4.04 -4.44 -10.16
C VAL A 30 -4.06 -4.87 -11.62
N GLU A 31 -2.90 -5.12 -12.19
CA GLU A 31 -2.73 -5.53 -13.59
C GLU A 31 -2.66 -7.06 -13.74
N SER A 32 -1.95 -7.73 -12.82
CA SER A 32 -1.82 -9.19 -12.83
C SER A 32 -1.46 -9.73 -11.44
N ILE A 33 -1.67 -11.03 -11.22
CA ILE A 33 -1.30 -11.71 -9.98
C ILE A 33 -0.47 -12.93 -10.37
N ASN A 34 0.69 -13.10 -9.73
CA ASN A 34 1.58 -14.23 -9.96
C ASN A 34 1.81 -15.03 -8.65
N ASP A 35 2.69 -16.02 -8.71
CA ASP A 35 2.93 -16.92 -7.58
C ASP A 35 3.60 -16.22 -6.39
N ASP A 36 4.25 -15.07 -6.60
CA ASP A 36 5.00 -14.36 -5.58
C ASP A 36 4.28 -13.10 -5.09
N ALA A 37 3.58 -12.39 -5.97
CA ALA A 37 3.08 -11.05 -5.72
C ALA A 37 1.89 -10.65 -6.62
N MET A 38 1.24 -9.57 -6.21
CA MET A 38 0.32 -8.80 -7.04
C MET A 38 1.06 -7.70 -7.77
N VAL A 39 1.00 -7.69 -9.10
CA VAL A 39 1.61 -6.65 -9.93
C VAL A 39 0.59 -5.53 -10.12
N VAL A 40 0.94 -4.34 -9.63
CA VAL A 40 0.09 -3.16 -9.67
C VAL A 40 0.73 -2.07 -10.53
N LEU A 41 -0.12 -1.22 -11.11
CA LEU A 41 0.24 -0.10 -11.96
C LEU A 41 -0.13 1.22 -11.27
N LYS A 42 0.86 2.10 -11.12
CA LYS A 42 0.69 3.47 -10.63
C LYS A 42 0.18 4.40 -11.73
N PRO A 43 -0.36 5.59 -11.39
CA PRO A 43 -0.89 6.55 -12.38
C PRO A 43 0.16 7.09 -13.35
N ASP A 44 1.43 7.12 -12.95
CA ASP A 44 2.57 7.51 -13.78
C ASP A 44 3.04 6.41 -14.75
N GLY A 45 2.45 5.21 -14.65
CA GLY A 45 2.79 4.04 -15.45
C GLY A 45 3.88 3.16 -14.85
N GLU A 46 4.41 3.48 -13.67
CA GLU A 46 5.34 2.61 -12.97
C GLU A 46 4.63 1.34 -12.45
N LYS A 47 5.34 0.22 -12.51
CA LYS A 47 4.87 -1.06 -11.98
C LYS A 47 5.52 -1.36 -10.65
N GLU A 48 4.74 -1.94 -9.76
CA GLU A 48 5.17 -2.33 -8.44
C GLU A 48 4.61 -3.71 -8.07
N ASN A 49 5.33 -4.43 -7.21
CA ASN A 49 4.87 -5.68 -6.63
C ASN A 49 4.39 -5.43 -5.20
N LEU A 50 3.14 -5.79 -4.91
CA LEU A 50 2.60 -5.82 -3.56
C LEU A 50 2.40 -7.27 -3.10
N PRO A 51 2.41 -7.53 -1.77
CA PRO A 51 1.97 -8.80 -1.23
C PRO A 51 0.61 -9.21 -1.79
N LYS A 52 0.37 -10.51 -2.00
CA LYS A 52 -0.95 -11.01 -2.41
C LYS A 52 -1.77 -11.57 -1.25
N ASP A 53 -1.22 -11.53 -0.04
CA ASP A 53 -1.87 -12.03 1.16
C ASP A 53 -3.02 -11.09 1.53
N GLU A 54 -4.19 -11.65 1.77
CA GLU A 54 -5.41 -10.89 2.04
C GLU A 54 -5.35 -10.19 3.40
N ASP A 55 -4.48 -10.65 4.31
CA ASP A 55 -4.26 -10.05 5.62
C ASP A 55 -3.75 -8.59 5.56
N PHE A 56 -3.25 -8.13 4.40
CA PHE A 56 -2.83 -6.74 4.19
C PHE A 56 -3.93 -5.83 3.62
N TYR A 57 -5.11 -6.35 3.31
CA TYR A 57 -6.14 -5.65 2.55
C TYR A 57 -7.51 -5.71 3.20
N ASP A 58 -8.12 -4.55 3.36
CA ASP A 58 -9.51 -4.40 3.76
C ASP A 58 -10.34 -3.82 2.60
N GLU A 59 -11.64 -4.10 2.56
CA GLU A 59 -12.57 -3.41 1.66
C GLU A 59 -12.58 -1.92 1.99
N ALA A 60 -12.49 -1.08 0.96
CA ALA A 60 -12.59 0.36 1.17
C ALA A 60 -14.05 0.77 1.39
N ASP A 61 -14.25 1.77 2.24
CA ASP A 61 -15.55 2.42 2.39
C ASP A 61 -15.88 3.23 1.13
N GLU A 62 -17.17 3.37 0.83
CA GLU A 62 -17.62 4.29 -0.22
C GLU A 62 -17.27 5.74 0.14
N GLY A 63 -16.72 6.50 -0.82
CA GLY A 63 -16.37 7.89 -0.63
C GLY A 63 -15.23 8.38 -1.53
N LEU A 64 -14.95 9.68 -1.40
CA LEU A 64 -13.83 10.34 -2.06
C LEU A 64 -12.58 10.30 -1.15
N TYR A 65 -11.54 9.64 -1.63
CA TYR A 65 -10.24 9.59 -0.98
C TYR A 65 -9.34 10.66 -1.60
N GLU A 66 -8.92 11.65 -0.81
CA GLU A 66 -8.01 12.71 -1.24
C GLU A 66 -6.63 12.56 -0.57
N LEU A 67 -5.57 12.60 -1.37
CA LEU A 67 -4.19 12.46 -0.92
C LEU A 67 -3.53 13.83 -0.75
N THR A 68 -2.42 13.85 0.01
CA THR A 68 -1.69 15.09 0.31
C THR A 68 -1.03 15.73 -0.90
N ASP A 69 -0.83 14.98 -1.98
CA ASP A 69 -0.33 15.48 -3.27
C ASP A 69 -1.43 16.13 -4.13
N GLY A 70 -2.68 16.11 -3.66
CA GLY A 70 -3.85 16.63 -4.35
C GLY A 70 -4.52 15.64 -5.30
N SER A 71 -4.00 14.43 -5.46
CA SER A 71 -4.67 13.37 -6.19
C SER A 71 -5.87 12.83 -5.40
N SER A 72 -6.87 12.31 -6.10
CA SER A 72 -8.05 11.71 -5.47
C SER A 72 -8.63 10.56 -6.28
N PHE A 73 -9.35 9.69 -5.59
CA PHE A 73 -10.09 8.58 -6.20
C PHE A 73 -11.41 8.38 -5.48
N GLU A 74 -12.48 8.18 -6.24
CA GLU A 74 -13.82 7.89 -5.72
C GLU A 74 -14.03 6.38 -5.71
N ASP A 75 -14.45 5.85 -4.57
CA ASP A 75 -14.77 4.43 -4.35
C ASP A 75 -13.65 3.48 -4.82
N PRO A 76 -12.44 3.54 -4.23
CA PRO A 76 -11.46 2.47 -4.42
C PRO A 76 -12.06 1.13 -3.96
N ASP A 77 -11.57 0.00 -4.48
CA ASP A 77 -12.12 -1.30 -4.10
C ASP A 77 -11.57 -1.76 -2.73
N TYR A 78 -10.29 -1.50 -2.46
CA TYR A 78 -9.61 -1.94 -1.24
C TYR A 78 -8.64 -0.89 -0.68
N ILE A 79 -8.33 -1.03 0.60
CA ILE A 79 -7.25 -0.32 1.29
C ILE A 79 -6.18 -1.33 1.64
N GLY A 80 -4.94 -1.08 1.18
CA GLY A 80 -3.77 -1.89 1.51
C GLY A 80 -2.85 -1.15 2.47
N GLU A 81 -2.69 -1.64 3.70
CA GLU A 81 -1.84 -1.03 4.71
C GLU A 81 -0.54 -1.82 4.91
N PHE A 82 0.60 -1.14 4.77
CA PHE A 82 1.91 -1.78 4.90
C PHE A 82 2.80 -1.05 5.88
N LEU A 83 3.41 -1.81 6.78
CA LEU A 83 4.47 -1.34 7.65
C LEU A 83 5.81 -1.76 7.08
N ILE A 84 6.64 -0.77 6.74
CA ILE A 84 7.96 -0.98 6.15
C ILE A 84 9.01 -0.39 7.08
N TYR A 85 10.10 -1.11 7.28
CA TYR A 85 11.26 -0.64 8.02
C TYR A 85 12.39 -0.34 7.03
N GLU A 86 13.11 0.75 7.23
CA GLU A 86 14.24 1.14 6.37
C GLU A 86 15.31 0.04 6.27
N ASN A 87 15.57 -0.65 7.38
CA ASN A 87 16.54 -1.73 7.47
C ASN A 87 16.26 -2.65 8.68
N ASP A 88 17.03 -3.73 8.80
CA ASP A 88 16.92 -4.72 9.90
C ASP A 88 17.09 -4.08 11.29
N GLN A 89 17.89 -3.01 11.42
CA GLN A 89 18.06 -2.33 12.70
C GLN A 89 16.79 -1.57 13.10
N ALA A 90 16.16 -0.89 12.14
CA ALA A 90 14.87 -0.23 12.35
C ALA A 90 13.78 -1.25 12.72
N TYR A 91 13.75 -2.40 12.05
CA TYR A 91 12.85 -3.51 12.38
C TYR A 91 13.09 -4.00 13.82
N GLU A 92 14.30 -4.40 14.18
CA GLU A 92 14.59 -4.92 15.52
C GLU A 92 14.29 -3.91 16.63
N LYS A 93 14.46 -2.62 16.36
CA LYS A 93 14.22 -1.56 17.34
C LYS A 93 12.74 -1.22 17.52
N TYR A 94 11.93 -1.36 16.47
CA TYR A 94 10.57 -0.82 16.44
C TYR A 94 9.46 -1.85 16.12
N LYS A 95 9.80 -3.13 15.94
CA LYS A 95 8.82 -4.22 15.70
C LYS A 95 7.78 -4.38 16.80
N ASP A 96 8.14 -4.07 18.05
CA ASP A 96 7.27 -4.24 19.23
C ASP A 96 6.44 -2.97 19.55
N MET A 97 6.50 -1.94 18.71
CA MET A 97 5.76 -0.68 18.95
C MET A 97 4.27 -0.74 18.54
N HIS A 98 3.77 -1.90 18.12
CA HIS A 98 2.40 -2.13 17.64
C HIS A 98 1.76 -3.34 18.29
#